data_AF-A0A382T7T4-F1
#
_entry.id   AF-A0A382T7T4-F1
#
_cell.length_a   1.000
_cell.length_b   1.000
_cell.length_c   1.000
_cell.angle_alpha   90.00
_cell.angle_beta   90.00
_cell.angle_gamma   90.00
#
_symmetry.space_group_name_H-M   'P 1'
#
loop_
_entity.id
_entity.type
_entity.pdbx_description
1 polymer ?
#
loop_
_entity_poly.entity_id
_entity_poly.type
_entity_poly.pdbx_seq_one_letter_code
_entity_poly.pdbx_strand_id
1 'polypeptide(L)' 'YLKTGVHVEFPNKWPNAYAAMQKMNFTSADLNNLAAYIDIDGMEPEDAATKWLADNEDRWSAWIAG' A
#
# COMPACT_ATOMS: atom_id res chain seq x y z
N TYR A 1 -12.22 2.52 -7.27
CA TYR A 1 -12.23 2.21 -5.82
C TYR A 1 -11.71 0.79 -5.66
N LEU A 2 -10.58 0.61 -4.96
CA LEU A 2 -10.01 -0.72 -4.72
C LEU A 2 -10.84 -1.44 -3.65
N LYS A 3 -11.22 -2.69 -3.93
CA LYS A 3 -11.85 -3.57 -2.93
C LYS A 3 -10.81 -4.59 -2.49
N THR A 4 -10.31 -4.46 -1.27
CA THR A 4 -9.33 -5.36 -0.69
C THR A 4 -10.05 -6.54 -0.02
N GLY A 5 -9.84 -7.76 -0.53
CA GLY A 5 -10.35 -8.98 0.08
C GLY A 5 -9.27 -9.64 0.94
N VAL A 6 -9.64 -10.12 2.13
CA VAL A 6 -8.76 -10.96 2.96
C VAL A 6 -9.41 -12.31 3.22
N HIS A 7 -8.60 -13.33 3.45
CA HIS A 7 -9.09 -14.65 3.87
C HIS A 7 -9.81 -14.56 5.22
N VAL A 8 -10.82 -15.41 5.46
CA VAL A 8 -11.64 -15.38 6.69
C VAL A 8 -10.83 -15.55 7.98
N GLU A 9 -9.73 -16.30 7.92
CA GLU A 9 -8.82 -16.49 9.07
C GLU A 9 -7.77 -15.38 9.22
N PHE A 10 -7.66 -14.47 8.24
CA PHE A 10 -6.62 -13.43 8.25
C PHE A 10 -6.70 -12.50 9.48
N PRO A 11 -7.88 -12.04 9.92
CA PRO A 11 -8.01 -11.26 11.15
C PRO A 11 -7.58 -12.03 12.40
N ASN A 12 -7.73 -13.36 12.39
CA ASN A 12 -7.42 -14.21 13.55
C ASN A 12 -5.92 -14.56 13.62
N LYS A 13 -5.29 -14.81 12.47
CA LYS A 13 -3.86 -15.17 12.38
C LYS A 13 -2.93 -13.96 12.43
N TRP A 14 -3.35 -12.84 11.82
CA TRP A 14 -2.55 -11.61 11.73
C TRP A 14 -3.40 -10.37 12.05
N PRO A 15 -3.86 -10.20 13.30
CA PRO A 15 -4.74 -9.10 13.67
C PRO A 15 -4.12 -7.72 13.39
N ASN A 16 -2.82 -7.55 13.59
CA ASN A 16 -2.13 -6.28 13.36
C ASN A 16 -2.03 -5.96 11.85
N ALA A 17 -1.71 -6.96 11.02
CA ALA A 17 -1.69 -6.78 9.57
C ALA A 17 -3.09 -6.51 9.02
N TYR A 18 -4.11 -7.17 9.58
CA TYR A 18 -5.50 -6.90 9.23
C TYR A 18 -5.91 -5.47 9.58
N ALA A 19 -5.55 -4.96 10.75
CA ALA A 19 -5.81 -3.57 11.13
C ALA A 19 -5.16 -2.58 10.16
N ALA A 20 -3.92 -2.84 9.73
CA ALA A 20 -3.25 -2.05 8.71
C ALA A 20 -3.98 -2.10 7.36
N MET A 21 -4.39 -3.29 6.91
CA MET A 21 -5.15 -3.45 5.67
C MET A 21 -6.51 -2.72 5.70
N GLN A 22 -7.16 -2.65 6.85
CA GLN A 22 -8.41 -1.89 7.01
C GLN A 22 -8.19 -0.38 6.93
N LYS A 23 -7.02 0.12 7.36
CA LYS A 23 -6.64 1.54 7.30
C LYS A 23 -6.04 1.96 5.96
N MET A 24 -5.53 1.00 5.19
CA MET A 24 -4.91 1.22 3.90
C MET A 24 -5.89 1.87 2.92
N ASN A 25 -5.50 3.04 2.39
CA ASN A 25 -6.31 3.79 1.46
C ASN A 25 -5.43 4.42 0.38
N PHE A 26 -5.32 3.76 -0.78
CA PHE A 26 -4.67 4.33 -1.96
C PHE A 26 -5.62 5.25 -2.72
N THR A 27 -5.13 6.41 -3.09
CA THR A 27 -5.83 7.37 -3.95
C THR A 27 -5.54 7.09 -5.43
N SER A 28 -6.34 7.66 -6.32
CA SER A 28 -6.03 7.62 -7.76
C SER A 28 -4.67 8.26 -8.09
N ALA A 29 -4.25 9.27 -7.33
CA ALA A 29 -2.93 9.88 -7.53
C ALA A 29 -1.78 8.92 -7.21
N ASP A 30 -1.92 8.10 -6.15
CA ASP A 30 -0.89 7.11 -5.80
C ASP A 30 -0.72 6.06 -6.90
N LEU A 31 -1.85 5.56 -7.41
CA LEU A 31 -1.85 4.57 -8.48
C LEU A 31 -1.26 5.14 -9.77
N ASN A 32 -1.57 6.40 -10.11
CA ASN A 32 -1.00 7.07 -11.27
C ASN A 32 0.51 7.29 -11.12
N ASN A 33 0.97 7.67 -9.93
CA ASN A 33 2.41 7.86 -9.67
C ASN A 33 3.18 6.54 -9.75
N LEU A 34 2.65 5.47 -9.13
CA LEU A 34 3.24 4.13 -9.21
C LEU A 34 3.26 3.61 -10.66
N ALA A 35 2.18 3.81 -11.41
CA ALA A 35 2.13 3.44 -12.83
C ALA A 35 3.14 4.24 -13.66
N ALA A 36 3.28 5.55 -13.41
CA ALA A 36 4.26 6.39 -14.09
C ALA A 36 5.71 5.94 -13.82
N TYR A 37 6.04 5.54 -12.58
CA TYR A 37 7.38 5.04 -12.28
C TYR A 37 7.74 3.78 -13.08
N ILE A 38 6.76 2.91 -13.33
CA ILE A 38 6.98 1.67 -14.10
C ILE A 38 6.97 1.96 -15.61
N ASP A 39 5.91 2.62 -16.10
CA ASP A 39 5.67 2.77 -17.54
C ASP A 39 6.50 3.88 -18.19
N ILE A 40 6.84 4.94 -17.45
CA ILE A 40 7.59 6.11 -17.95
C ILE A 40 9.05 6.03 -17.52
N ASP A 41 9.29 5.85 -16.22
CA ASP A 41 10.66 5.86 -15.69
C ASP A 41 11.35 4.48 -15.83
N GLY A 42 10.61 3.44 -16.22
CA GLY A 42 11.15 2.09 -16.46
C GLY A 42 11.62 1.40 -15.18
N MET A 43 11.12 1.80 -14.01
CA MET A 43 11.47 1.19 -12.73
C MET A 43 10.82 -0.18 -12.59
N GLU A 44 11.50 -1.11 -11.93
CA GLU A 44 10.88 -2.36 -11.51
C GLU A 44 9.77 -2.07 -10.48
N PRO A 45 8.69 -2.87 -10.43
CA PRO A 45 7.58 -2.65 -9.50
C PRO A 45 8.02 -2.57 -8.04
N GLU A 46 9.01 -3.36 -7.63
CA GLU A 46 9.59 -3.36 -6.29
C GLU A 46 10.32 -2.05 -5.97
N ASP A 47 11.04 -1.48 -6.94
CA ASP A 47 11.76 -0.21 -6.80
C ASP A 47 10.77 0.96 -6.71
N ALA A 48 9.73 0.95 -7.56
CA ALA A 48 8.65 1.93 -7.52
C ALA A 48 7.90 1.88 -6.18
N ALA A 49 7.62 0.70 -5.65
CA ALA A 49 7.00 0.52 -4.34
C ALA A 49 7.91 1.01 -3.21
N THR A 50 9.22 0.71 -3.26
CA THR A 50 10.21 1.19 -2.29
C THR A 50 10.29 2.71 -2.28
N LYS A 51 10.31 3.32 -3.47
CA LYS A 51 10.28 4.78 -3.61
C LYS A 51 9.00 5.38 -3.04
N TRP A 52 7.84 4.81 -3.36
CA TRP A 52 6.56 5.31 -2.83
C TRP A 52 6.52 5.19 -1.31
N LEU A 53 7.02 4.10 -0.72
CA LEU A 53 7.11 3.93 0.73
C LEU A 53 8.02 5.00 1.36
N ALA A 54 9.19 5.27 0.78
CA ALA A 54 10.09 6.30 1.27
C ALA A 54 9.45 7.71 1.21
N ASP A 55 8.73 8.01 0.13
CA ASP A 55 8.12 9.33 -0.08
C ASP A 55 6.82 9.52 0.75
N ASN A 56 6.22 8.44 1.28
CA ASN A 56 4.92 8.46 1.96
C ASN A 56 4.96 7.88 3.38
N GLU A 57 6.10 7.98 4.06
CA GLU A 57 6.31 7.40 5.41
C GLU A 57 5.25 7.79 6.43
N ASP A 58 4.94 9.08 6.57
CA ASP A 58 3.92 9.57 7.49
C ASP A 58 2.54 8.93 7.25
N ARG A 59 2.27 8.53 6.01
CA ARG A 59 0.97 8.01 5.60
C ARG A 59 0.85 6.51 5.84
N TRP A 60 1.82 5.72 5.42
CA TRP A 60 1.76 4.26 5.65
C TRP A 60 2.06 3.91 7.11
N SER A 61 2.87 4.72 7.81
CA SER A 61 3.10 4.55 9.25
C SER A 61 1.79 4.73 10.03
N ALA A 62 0.91 5.66 9.63
CA ALA A 62 -0.42 5.81 10.21
C ALA A 62 -1.32 4.57 9.97
N TRP A 63 -1.08 3.79 8.92
CA TRP A 63 -1.82 2.55 8.68
C TRP A 63 -1.39 1.45 9.65
N ILE A 64 -0.10 1.34 9.93
CA ILE A 64 0.43 0.31 10.84
C ILE A 64 0.46 0.74 12.30
N ALA A 65 0.28 2.04 12.60
CA ALA A 65 0.20 2.55 13.96
C ALA A 65 -1.04 1.98 14.66
N GLY A 66 -0.83 1.12 15.66
CA GLY A 66 -1.85 0.40 16.41
C GLY A 66 -1.28 -0.19 17.68
#